data_AF-A0AAN6MHK0-F1
#
_entry.id   AF-A0AAN6MHK0-F1
#
_cell.length_a   1.000
_cell.length_b   1.000
_cell.length_c   1.000
_cell.angle_alpha   90.00
_cell.angle_beta   90.00
_cell.angle_gamma   90.00
#
_symmetry.space_group_name_H-M   'P 1'
#
loop_
_entity.id
_entity.type
_entity.pdbx_description
1 polymer ?
#
loop_
_entity_poly.entity_id
_entity_poly.type
_entity_poly.pdbx_seq_one_letter_code
_entity_poly.pdbx_strand_id
1 'polypeptide(L)'
;MTGWARWQKENLASIDPKAAAIRDFMEQKEAFMKHTVWETSCESWYKNPKTGKMTGKITALWPGSTPHYMEALASPRYDDYDITYQGNRFAYLGNGFSQTELDPNADPTCYIRERDDGESLSRPLQSTFNAKSSAKLLEAPPRETM
;
A
#
# COMPACT_ATOMS: atom_id res chain seq x y z
N MET A 1 -7.54 4.27 -1.00
CA MET A 1 -6.30 3.97 -1.76
C MET A 1 -5.89 2.57 -1.38
N THR A 2 -6.02 1.58 -2.27
CA THR A 2 -5.63 0.19 -1.98
C THR A 2 -4.13 0.16 -1.63
N GLY A 3 -3.76 -0.47 -0.53
CA GLY A 3 -2.43 -0.36 0.09
C GLY A 3 -1.23 -0.65 -0.82
N TRP A 4 -1.44 -1.33 -1.96
CA TRP A 4 -0.43 -1.62 -2.97
C TRP A 4 0.13 -0.38 -3.70
N ALA A 5 -0.70 0.64 -3.93
CA ALA A 5 -0.27 1.85 -4.62
C ALA A 5 0.72 2.69 -3.79
N ARG A 6 0.75 2.48 -2.47
CA ARG A 6 1.65 3.15 -1.54
C ARG A 6 3.11 2.80 -1.81
N TRP A 7 3.41 1.51 -1.94
CA TRP A 7 4.77 0.99 -2.06
C TRP A 7 5.50 1.52 -3.30
N GLN A 8 4.77 1.71 -4.40
CA GLN A 8 5.31 2.23 -5.64
C GLN A 8 5.52 3.75 -5.63
N LYS A 9 4.84 4.47 -4.73
CA LYS A 9 4.78 5.94 -4.75
C LYS A 9 5.60 6.61 -3.67
N GLU A 10 5.86 5.96 -2.54
CA GLU A 10 6.45 6.63 -1.36
C GLU A 10 7.98 6.46 -1.20
N ASN A 11 8.69 6.00 -2.24
CA ASN A 11 10.15 5.84 -2.22
C ASN A 11 10.66 4.88 -1.12
N LEU A 12 10.02 3.72 -1.01
CA LEU A 12 10.38 2.69 -0.02
C LEU A 12 11.54 1.82 -0.54
N ALA A 13 12.44 1.48 0.39
CA ALA A 13 13.56 0.58 0.13
C ALA A 13 13.22 -0.88 0.50
N SER A 14 12.61 -1.10 1.67
CA SER A 14 12.15 -2.42 2.11
C SER A 14 10.91 -2.32 3.00
N ILE A 15 10.17 -3.43 3.05
CA ILE A 15 9.09 -3.68 3.99
C ILE A 15 9.28 -5.09 4.53
N ASP A 16 9.49 -5.21 5.84
CA ASP A 16 9.76 -6.49 6.48
C ASP A 16 8.82 -6.67 7.68
N PRO A 17 8.12 -7.80 7.82
CA PRO A 17 7.27 -8.04 8.98
C PRO A 17 8.13 -8.14 10.25
N LYS A 18 7.71 -7.46 11.32
CA LYS A 18 8.40 -7.52 12.61
C LYS A 18 8.36 -8.94 13.16
N ALA A 19 9.49 -9.44 13.65
CA ALA A 19 9.57 -10.77 14.25
C ALA A 19 8.56 -10.97 15.40
N ALA A 20 8.31 -9.92 16.19
CA ALA A 20 7.30 -9.94 17.24
C ALA A 20 5.87 -10.13 16.68
N ALA A 21 5.50 -9.37 15.63
CA ALA A 21 4.20 -9.49 15.00
C ALA A 21 3.97 -10.89 14.40
N ILE A 22 5.00 -11.48 13.77
CA ILE A 22 4.95 -12.85 13.27
C ILE A 22 4.67 -13.83 14.42
N ARG A 23 5.43 -13.73 15.51
CA ARG A 23 5.28 -14.63 16.66
C ARG A 23 3.89 -14.52 17.28
N ASP A 24 3.41 -13.31 17.50
CA ASP A 24 2.11 -13.05 18.14
C ASP A 24 0.96 -13.55 17.23
N PHE A 25 1.06 -13.34 15.91
CA PHE A 25 0.11 -13.91 14.95
C PHE A 25 0.12 -15.44 14.95
N MET A 26 1.31 -16.06 15.01
CA MET A 26 1.43 -17.52 15.05
C MET A 26 0.84 -18.10 16.33
N GLU A 27 1.03 -17.45 17.48
CA GLU A 27 0.41 -17.84 18.75
C GLU A 27 -1.12 -17.77 18.67
N GLN A 28 -1.67 -16.67 18.14
CA GLN A 28 -3.11 -16.50 17.96
C GLN A 28 -3.69 -17.55 16.99
N LYS A 29 -3.01 -17.80 15.87
CA LYS A 29 -3.41 -18.84 14.91
C LYS A 29 -3.41 -20.22 15.56
N GLU A 30 -2.35 -20.56 16.28
CA GLU A 30 -2.23 -21.86 16.95
C GLU A 30 -3.32 -22.05 18.01
N ALA A 31 -3.64 -21.02 18.79
CA ALA A 31 -4.74 -21.05 19.74
C ALA A 31 -6.09 -21.28 19.05
N PHE A 32 -6.37 -20.58 17.95
CA PHE A 32 -7.60 -20.75 17.17
C PHE A 32 -7.73 -22.17 16.61
N MET A 33 -6.66 -22.69 15.99
CA MET A 33 -6.69 -23.97 15.29
C MET A 33 -7.02 -25.17 16.19
N LYS A 34 -6.68 -25.12 17.49
CA LYS A 34 -7.02 -26.14 18.48
C LYS A 34 -8.52 -26.43 18.58
N HIS A 35 -9.35 -25.48 18.18
CA HIS A 35 -10.81 -25.59 18.24
C HIS A 35 -11.45 -25.92 16.87
N THR A 36 -10.64 -26.34 15.89
CA THR A 36 -11.10 -26.61 14.52
C THR A 36 -10.93 -28.08 14.15
N VAL A 37 -11.64 -28.53 13.11
CA VAL A 37 -11.49 -29.89 12.56
C VAL A 37 -10.06 -30.18 12.10
N TRP A 38 -9.27 -29.14 11.82
CA TRP A 38 -7.89 -29.28 11.35
C TRP A 38 -6.94 -29.83 12.40
N GLU A 39 -7.26 -29.72 13.69
CA GLU A 39 -6.45 -30.29 14.78
C GLU A 39 -6.64 -31.81 14.94
N THR A 40 -7.75 -32.36 14.43
CA THR A 40 -8.07 -33.79 14.53
C THR A 40 -6.99 -34.67 13.90
N SER A 41 -6.87 -35.94 14.29
CA SER A 41 -5.84 -36.88 13.81
C SER A 41 -6.04 -37.34 12.35
N CYS A 42 -5.96 -36.40 11.42
CA CYS A 42 -6.03 -36.61 9.98
C CYS A 42 -4.68 -36.23 9.33
N GLU A 43 -4.24 -37.05 8.38
CA GLU A 43 -3.10 -36.77 7.50
C GLU A 43 -3.55 -35.79 6.41
N SER A 44 -2.97 -34.60 6.42
CA SER A 44 -3.23 -33.61 5.37
C SER A 44 -1.96 -32.81 5.09
N TRP A 45 -1.85 -32.29 3.87
CA TRP A 45 -0.76 -31.39 3.49
C TRP A 45 -0.73 -30.08 4.29
N TYR A 46 -1.86 -29.72 4.92
CA TYR A 46 -1.96 -28.55 5.80
C TYR A 46 -1.18 -28.69 7.10
N LYS A 47 -0.79 -29.91 7.45
CA LYS A 47 0.09 -30.21 8.57
C LYS A 47 1.48 -30.53 8.05
N ASN A 48 2.50 -30.09 8.79
CA ASN A 48 3.88 -30.39 8.39
C ASN A 48 4.13 -31.91 8.37
N PRO A 49 4.43 -32.51 7.20
CA PRO A 49 4.63 -33.95 7.07
C PRO A 49 5.94 -34.44 7.74
N LYS A 50 6.90 -33.53 7.97
CA LYS A 50 8.24 -33.88 8.50
C LYS A 50 8.22 -34.33 9.95
N THR A 51 7.15 -34.11 10.70
CA THR A 51 7.07 -34.53 12.10
C THR A 51 6.61 -35.98 12.30
N GLY A 52 6.18 -36.69 11.25
CA GLY A 52 5.72 -38.09 11.35
C GLY A 52 4.59 -38.33 12.36
N LYS A 53 3.99 -37.26 12.87
CA LYS A 53 2.94 -37.25 13.88
C LYS A 53 1.64 -36.79 13.23
N MET A 54 0.57 -37.53 13.49
CA MET A 54 -0.82 -37.16 13.15
C MET A 54 -1.26 -35.82 13.78
N THR A 55 -0.47 -35.29 14.71
CA THR A 55 -0.68 -34.06 15.52
C THR A 55 0.37 -32.97 15.21
N GLY A 56 0.72 -32.79 13.93
CA GLY A 56 1.64 -31.72 13.50
C GLY A 56 0.98 -30.34 13.50
N LYS A 57 1.78 -29.27 13.65
CA LYS A 57 1.29 -27.88 13.55
C LYS A 57 0.65 -27.64 12.18
N ILE A 58 -0.53 -27.00 12.18
CA ILE A 58 -1.23 -26.58 10.95
C ILE A 58 -0.53 -25.33 10.40
N THR A 59 0.09 -25.44 9.22
CA THR A 59 0.96 -24.38 8.66
C THR A 59 0.34 -23.60 7.51
N ALA A 60 -0.66 -24.16 6.84
CA ALA A 60 -1.13 -23.62 5.55
C ALA A 60 -2.42 -22.78 5.64
N LEU A 61 -3.11 -22.77 6.78
CA LEU A 61 -4.47 -22.21 6.88
C LEU A 61 -4.52 -20.91 7.68
N TRP A 62 -5.38 -20.00 7.23
CA TRP A 62 -5.78 -18.80 7.94
C TRP A 62 -6.71 -19.16 9.14
N PRO A 63 -6.54 -18.54 10.32
CA PRO A 63 -7.46 -18.72 11.44
C PRO A 63 -8.76 -17.94 11.21
N GLY A 64 -9.73 -18.57 10.57
CA GLY A 64 -11.06 -17.99 10.34
C GLY A 64 -11.64 -18.31 8.97
N SER A 65 -12.70 -17.60 8.60
CA SER A 65 -13.35 -17.72 7.30
C SER A 65 -12.70 -16.83 6.24
N THR A 66 -12.98 -17.07 4.96
CA THR A 66 -12.49 -16.24 3.86
C THR A 66 -12.95 -14.77 3.96
N PRO A 67 -14.22 -14.45 4.31
CA PRO A 67 -14.63 -13.06 4.55
C PRO A 67 -13.82 -12.39 5.66
N HIS A 68 -13.59 -13.09 6.78
CA HIS A 68 -12.75 -12.57 7.86
C HIS A 68 -11.32 -12.27 7.40
N TYR A 69 -10.73 -13.12 6.56
CA TYR A 69 -9.43 -12.86 5.93
C TYR A 69 -9.47 -11.61 5.03
N MET A 70 -10.49 -11.47 4.19
CA MET A 70 -10.64 -10.31 3.29
C MET A 70 -10.79 -9.01 4.08
N GLU A 71 -11.60 -9.01 5.14
CA GLU A 71 -11.78 -7.85 6.03
C GLU A 71 -10.48 -7.51 6.75
N ALA A 72 -9.77 -8.50 7.30
CA ALA A 72 -8.49 -8.29 7.97
C ALA A 72 -7.41 -7.69 7.05
N LEU A 73 -7.43 -8.05 5.75
CA LEU A 73 -6.49 -7.52 4.77
C LEU A 73 -6.94 -6.23 4.08
N ALA A 74 -8.21 -5.83 4.23
CA ALA A 74 -8.74 -4.62 3.61
C ALA A 74 -8.04 -3.36 4.11
N SER A 75 -7.59 -3.37 5.38
CA SER A 75 -6.83 -2.28 6.01
C SER A 75 -5.57 -2.84 6.68
N PRO A 76 -4.45 -2.95 5.94
CA PRO A 76 -3.22 -3.50 6.48
C PRO A 76 -2.71 -2.72 7.71
N ARG A 77 -2.32 -3.44 8.76
CA ARG A 77 -1.73 -2.87 9.98
C ARG A 77 -0.24 -2.60 9.75
N TYR A 78 0.10 -1.40 9.31
CA TYR A 78 1.49 -1.06 8.99
C TYR A 78 2.43 -1.02 10.20
N ASP A 79 1.89 -0.89 11.43
CA ASP A 79 2.67 -0.92 12.67
C ASP A 79 3.35 -2.28 12.92
N ASP A 80 2.86 -3.34 12.27
CA ASP A 80 3.40 -4.70 12.38
C ASP A 80 4.62 -4.92 11.46
N TYR A 81 5.04 -3.90 10.70
CA TYR A 81 6.15 -3.96 9.75
C TYR A 81 7.25 -2.96 10.09
N ASP A 82 8.49 -3.34 9.78
CA ASP A 82 9.64 -2.45 9.68
C ASP A 82 9.70 -1.93 8.23
N ILE A 83 9.50 -0.62 8.07
CA ILE A 83 9.50 0.06 6.78
C ILE A 83 10.76 0.90 6.68
N THR A 84 11.57 0.64 5.66
CA THR A 84 12.76 1.43 5.36
C THR A 84 12.55 2.25 4.09
N TYR A 85 13.06 3.49 4.10
CA TYR A 85 12.95 4.42 2.98
C TYR A 85 14.31 4.58 2.32
N GLN A 86 14.32 4.78 1.00
CA GLN A 86 15.55 5.09 0.29
C GLN A 86 15.89 6.57 0.48
N GLY A 87 16.72 6.88 1.47
CA GLY A 87 17.06 8.27 1.81
C GLY A 87 15.95 8.98 2.58
N ASN A 88 15.60 10.21 2.18
CA ASN A 88 14.57 10.98 2.89
C ASN A 88 13.17 10.41 2.59
N ARG A 89 12.39 10.12 3.63
CA ARG A 89 11.02 9.56 3.53
C ARG A 89 10.04 10.44 2.74
N PHE A 90 10.31 11.73 2.62
CA PHE A 90 9.48 12.69 1.86
C PHE A 90 10.01 12.96 0.46
N ALA A 91 11.06 12.24 0.02
CA ALA A 91 11.61 12.41 -1.32
C ALA A 91 10.57 12.16 -2.44
N TYR A 92 9.50 11.40 -2.14
CA TYR A 92 8.41 11.19 -3.08
C TYR A 92 7.60 12.47 -3.41
N LEU A 93 7.71 13.54 -2.61
CA LEU A 93 7.12 14.85 -2.93
C LEU A 93 7.76 15.46 -4.19
N GLY A 94 8.89 14.92 -4.65
CA GLY A 94 9.52 15.29 -5.91
C GLY A 94 9.91 16.76 -5.95
N ASN A 95 9.45 17.45 -7.00
CA ASN A 95 9.76 18.86 -7.25
C ASN A 95 8.75 19.84 -6.60
N GLY A 96 7.80 19.34 -5.82
CA GLY A 96 6.81 20.17 -5.13
C GLY A 96 5.66 20.69 -6.00
N PHE A 97 5.63 20.39 -7.30
CA PHE A 97 4.53 20.77 -8.18
C PHE A 97 3.48 19.66 -8.26
N SER A 98 2.21 20.05 -8.07
CA SER A 98 1.07 19.18 -8.33
C SER A 98 0.83 19.02 -9.84
N GLN A 99 0.14 17.95 -10.24
CA GLN A 99 -0.28 17.80 -11.65
C GLN A 99 -1.24 18.92 -12.07
N THR A 100 -2.03 19.46 -11.14
CA THR A 100 -2.95 20.58 -11.36
C THR A 100 -2.20 21.85 -11.74
N GLU A 101 -1.08 22.17 -11.08
CA GLU A 101 -0.27 23.35 -11.40
C GLU A 101 0.44 23.23 -12.75
N LEU A 102 0.65 22.02 -13.24
CA LEU A 102 1.29 21.78 -14.53
C LEU A 102 0.30 21.86 -15.70
N ASP A 103 -0.99 21.59 -15.46
CA ASP A 103 -2.01 21.61 -16.51
C ASP A 103 -2.49 23.05 -16.79
N PRO A 104 -2.24 23.61 -17.99
CA PRO A 104 -2.65 24.97 -18.32
C PRO A 104 -4.16 25.17 -18.38
N ASN A 105 -4.95 24.09 -18.40
CA ASN A 105 -6.41 24.13 -18.43
C ASN A 105 -7.04 23.92 -17.05
N ALA A 106 -6.23 23.69 -16.01
CA ALA A 106 -6.71 23.50 -14.65
C ALA A 106 -6.67 24.81 -13.85
N ASP A 107 -7.61 24.96 -12.91
CA ASP A 107 -7.58 26.05 -11.93
C ASP A 107 -6.62 25.68 -10.76
N PRO A 108 -5.46 26.34 -10.63
CA PRO A 108 -4.51 26.05 -9.55
C PRO A 108 -5.03 26.48 -8.18
N THR A 109 -6.04 27.35 -8.15
CA THR A 109 -6.69 27.88 -6.94
C THR A 109 -8.06 27.27 -6.70
N CYS A 110 -8.33 26.09 -7.26
CA CYS A 110 -9.61 25.38 -7.12
C CYS A 110 -10.12 25.26 -5.66
N TYR A 111 -9.23 25.28 -4.67
CA TYR A 111 -9.58 25.24 -3.24
C TYR A 111 -10.07 26.57 -2.64
N ILE A 112 -9.93 27.70 -3.36
CA ILE A 112 -10.42 29.03 -2.92
C ILE A 112 -11.80 29.25 -3.55
N ARG A 113 -12.86 29.11 -2.75
CA ARG A 113 -14.25 29.25 -3.22
C ARG A 113 -15.15 29.94 -2.18
N GLU A 114 -16.23 30.56 -2.66
CA GLU A 114 -17.22 31.22 -1.80
C GLU A 114 -18.15 30.24 -1.07
N ARG A 115 -18.33 29.02 -1.61
CA ARG A 115 -19.15 27.94 -1.03
C ARG A 115 -18.56 26.58 -1.39
N ASP A 116 -18.68 25.62 -0.48
CA ASP A 116 -18.37 24.21 -0.70
C ASP A 116 -19.59 23.48 -1.29
N ASP A 117 -19.41 22.88 -2.46
CA ASP A 117 -20.41 22.13 -3.22
C ASP A 117 -20.17 20.60 -3.17
N GLY A 118 -19.15 20.14 -2.44
CA GLY A 118 -18.87 18.71 -2.22
C GLY A 118 -18.23 17.99 -3.41
N GLU A 119 -17.95 18.67 -4.54
CA GLU A 119 -17.24 18.07 -5.66
C GLU A 119 -15.72 18.02 -5.41
N SER A 120 -15.09 16.89 -5.76
CA SER A 120 -13.63 16.76 -5.60
C SER A 120 -12.90 17.61 -6.64
N LEU A 121 -12.15 18.59 -6.17
CA LEU A 121 -11.51 19.64 -6.95
C LEU A 121 -10.42 19.21 -7.92
N SER A 122 -9.66 18.20 -7.55
CA SER A 122 -8.58 17.69 -8.37
C SER A 122 -9.09 16.54 -9.23
N ARG A 123 -9.65 16.79 -10.42
CA ARG A 123 -9.92 15.70 -11.38
C ARG A 123 -9.58 16.05 -12.83
N PRO A 124 -9.05 15.05 -13.58
CA PRO A 124 -9.03 13.62 -13.25
C PRO A 124 -7.72 13.16 -12.59
N LEU A 125 -7.84 12.23 -11.62
CA LEU A 125 -6.75 11.43 -11.01
C LEU A 125 -5.97 10.54 -12.01
N GLN A 126 -6.07 10.84 -13.31
CA GLN A 126 -5.50 10.12 -14.44
C GLN A 126 -5.15 11.08 -15.60
N SER A 127 -4.88 12.36 -15.30
CA SER A 127 -4.35 13.26 -16.34
C SER A 127 -3.05 12.66 -16.91
N THR A 128 -2.99 12.56 -18.23
CA THR A 128 -1.78 12.13 -18.95
C THR A 128 -0.77 13.27 -19.06
N PHE A 129 -1.19 14.50 -18.73
CA PHE A 129 -0.34 15.67 -18.65
C PHE A 129 0.56 15.54 -17.43
N ASN A 130 1.88 15.53 -17.63
CA ASN A 130 2.88 15.38 -16.57
C ASN A 130 4.04 16.35 -16.77
N ALA A 131 4.99 16.37 -15.84
CA ALA A 131 6.16 17.27 -15.90
C ALA A 131 7.00 17.13 -17.18
N LYS A 132 6.95 15.99 -17.88
CA LYS A 132 7.59 15.83 -19.20
C LYS A 132 6.78 16.48 -20.31
N SER A 133 5.45 16.52 -20.18
CA SER A 133 4.54 17.20 -21.12
C SER A 133 4.71 18.71 -21.10
N SER A 134 5.13 19.29 -19.96
CA SER A 134 5.40 20.72 -19.81
C SER A 134 6.82 21.15 -20.19
N ALA A 135 7.72 20.22 -20.56
CA ALA A 135 9.11 20.56 -20.89
C ALA A 135 9.24 21.64 -22.00
N LYS A 136 8.34 21.61 -22.98
CA LYS A 136 8.27 22.59 -24.08
C LYS A 136 7.81 23.98 -23.67
N LEU A 137 7.10 24.11 -22.54
CA LEU A 137 6.65 25.39 -21.97
C LEU A 137 7.76 26.06 -21.14
N LEU A 138 8.77 25.30 -20.74
CA LEU A 138 9.92 25.78 -19.96
C LEU A 138 11.11 26.18 -20.85
N GLU A 139 11.03 25.97 -22.16
CA GLU A 139 12.03 26.45 -23.11
C GLU A 139 11.96 27.97 -23.19
N ALA A 140 13.05 28.64 -22.80
CA ALA A 140 13.14 30.10 -22.89
C ALA A 140 13.00 30.53 -24.36
N PRO A 141 12.27 31.62 -24.66
CA PRO A 141 12.16 32.11 -26.03
C PRO A 141 13.55 32.44 -26.57
N PRO A 142 13.81 32.19 -27.87
CA PRO A 142 15.10 32.53 -28.48
C PRO A 142 15.37 34.01 -28.27
N ARG A 143 16.58 34.33 -27.79
CA ARG A 143 16.99 35.73 -27.62
C ARG A 143 16.89 36.42 -28.97
N GLU A 144 16.03 37.42 -29.06
CA GLU A 144 16.00 38.31 -30.21
C GLU A 144 17.37 38.97 -30.33
N THR A 145 18.08 38.67 -31.41
CA THR A 145 19.29 39.39 -31.78
C THR A 145 18.86 40.76 -32.29
N MET A 146 19.20 41.81 -31.54
CA MET A 146 19.18 43.20 -32.03
C MET A 146 20.13 43.36 -33.22
#